data_AF-A0A511AUM6-F1
#
_entry.id   AF-A0A511AUM6-F1
#
_cell.length_a   1.000
_cell.length_b   1.000
_cell.length_c   1.000
_cell.angle_alpha   90.00
_cell.angle_beta   90.00
_cell.angle_gamma   90.00
#
_symmetry.space_group_name_H-M   'P 1'
#
loop_
_entity.id
_entity.type
_entity.pdbx_description
1 polymer ?
#
loop_
_entity_poly.entity_id
_entity_poly.type
_entity_poly.pdbx_seq_one_letter_code
_entity_poly.pdbx_strand_id
1 'polypeptide(L)'
;MNESERLNNVQKQRIHVLKSILQSLHEGASPESIQETFDEHFQGVSAIEISLMEHELIDSDDNDITFEDVMKLCNVHANLFKNRVTEPGEVSEFEKPGHPIHIMRTENQAMRAAVMRINRITKNLGQAPFEEGLLKGLSNQLDLLGQFDTHYKRKEEVWFPVMEKYGHDAPPKVMWGVDDQIRDLFKQVIRDLDNIKEVGKEGIQKSFESFAYEFNEMIFKEETILIPLVLEIFNEDDWWKIARDSEEYGYTIVRPETKWEPERVEFDTSGKSDHGTVGSESVGVISQSETSELPFGKGFLTLNEVAKILDLLPLELTFINKDNVFKYFNDSIPNEEKAFPRPASAIGREVKNCHPPKSLDMVLRLIDDLSSGKKDKESMWFPRKNGQFIHVTYVAVRDDDGSYMGILEYVQDIQPLRELRGMKRGLSES
;
A
#
# COMPACT_ATOMS: atom_id res chain seq x y z
N MET A 1 -38.97 31.06 -16.77
CA MET A 1 -38.26 29.95 -16.09
C MET A 1 -36.79 30.30 -16.09
N ASN A 2 -36.26 30.60 -14.91
CA ASN A 2 -34.85 30.93 -14.73
C ASN A 2 -33.99 29.66 -14.91
N GLU A 3 -32.71 29.80 -15.25
CA GLU A 3 -31.81 28.66 -15.54
C GLU A 3 -31.66 27.71 -14.34
N SER A 4 -31.65 28.29 -13.13
CA SER A 4 -31.66 27.55 -11.86
C SER A 4 -32.97 26.76 -11.62
N GLU A 5 -34.13 27.24 -12.06
CA GLU A 5 -35.40 26.50 -11.97
C GLU A 5 -35.46 25.32 -12.95
N ARG A 6 -34.81 25.45 -14.12
CA ARG A 6 -34.69 24.36 -15.11
C ARG A 6 -33.79 23.24 -14.60
N LEU A 7 -32.63 23.58 -14.06
CA LEU A 7 -31.69 22.59 -13.49
C LEU A 7 -32.34 21.78 -12.37
N ASN A 8 -33.07 22.46 -11.49
CA ASN A 8 -33.74 21.85 -10.33
C ASN A 8 -34.90 20.93 -10.75
N ASN A 9 -35.62 21.24 -11.84
CA ASN A 9 -36.65 20.37 -12.39
C ASN A 9 -36.09 19.11 -13.06
N VAL A 10 -34.94 19.21 -13.74
CA VAL A 10 -34.28 18.06 -14.38
C VAL A 10 -33.75 17.08 -13.33
N GLN A 11 -33.15 17.57 -12.24
CA GLN A 11 -32.71 16.72 -11.13
C GLN A 11 -33.88 15.98 -10.46
N LYS A 12 -34.99 16.69 -10.18
CA LYS A 12 -36.20 16.05 -9.62
C LYS A 12 -36.79 14.98 -10.53
N GLN A 13 -36.75 15.20 -11.84
CA GLN A 13 -37.22 14.22 -12.81
C GLN A 13 -36.33 12.97 -12.82
N ARG A 14 -35.01 13.14 -12.75
CA ARG A 14 -34.05 12.01 -12.67
C ARG A 14 -34.20 11.19 -11.39
N ILE A 15 -34.39 11.83 -10.23
CA ILE A 15 -34.67 11.14 -8.97
C ILE A 15 -35.96 10.31 -9.06
N HIS A 16 -37.00 10.84 -9.70
CA HIS A 16 -38.26 10.11 -9.88
C HIS A 16 -38.09 8.87 -10.78
N VAL A 17 -37.34 8.99 -11.88
CA VAL A 17 -37.02 7.86 -12.76
C VAL A 17 -36.19 6.82 -12.02
N LEU A 18 -35.17 7.25 -11.26
CA LEU A 18 -34.33 6.37 -10.46
C LEU A 18 -35.15 5.57 -9.43
N LYS A 19 -36.11 6.23 -8.76
CA LYS A 19 -37.04 5.57 -7.83
C LYS A 19 -37.86 4.48 -8.53
N SER A 20 -38.37 4.75 -9.73
CA SER A 20 -39.12 3.75 -10.51
C SER A 20 -38.28 2.54 -10.91
N ILE A 21 -37.00 2.77 -11.25
CA ILE A 21 -36.06 1.71 -11.62
C ILE A 21 -35.76 0.83 -10.40
N LEU A 22 -35.47 1.44 -9.25
CA LEU A 22 -35.22 0.73 -7.99
C LEU A 22 -36.43 -0.08 -7.51
N GLN A 23 -37.66 0.47 -7.64
CA GLN A 23 -38.88 -0.28 -7.34
C GLN A 23 -39.06 -1.49 -8.28
N SER A 24 -38.75 -1.34 -9.57
CA SER A 24 -38.84 -2.46 -10.51
C SER A 24 -37.86 -3.57 -10.17
N LEU A 25 -36.63 -3.23 -9.76
CA LEU A 25 -35.62 -4.19 -9.28
C LEU A 25 -36.05 -4.90 -7.99
N HIS A 26 -36.73 -4.17 -7.10
CA HIS A 26 -37.29 -4.71 -5.87
C HIS A 26 -38.41 -5.72 -6.16
N GLU A 27 -39.28 -5.42 -7.14
CA GLU A 27 -40.36 -6.31 -7.60
C GLU A 27 -39.86 -7.53 -8.41
N GLY A 28 -38.54 -7.64 -8.65
CA GLY A 28 -37.91 -8.80 -9.27
C GLY A 28 -37.57 -8.62 -10.75
N ALA A 29 -37.59 -7.40 -11.28
CA ALA A 29 -37.06 -7.13 -12.62
C ALA A 29 -35.56 -7.46 -12.69
N SER A 30 -35.14 -7.97 -13.84
CA SER A 30 -33.73 -8.25 -14.10
C SER A 30 -32.94 -6.95 -14.40
N PRO A 31 -31.67 -6.83 -13.99
CA PRO A 31 -30.80 -5.71 -14.37
C PRO A 31 -30.80 -5.43 -15.88
N GLU A 32 -30.87 -6.47 -16.71
CA GLU A 32 -30.88 -6.37 -18.16
C GLU A 32 -32.15 -5.70 -18.70
N SER A 33 -33.29 -5.94 -18.04
CA SER A 33 -34.59 -5.39 -18.46
C SER A 33 -34.77 -3.90 -18.18
N ILE A 34 -33.95 -3.34 -17.30
CA ILE A 34 -34.01 -1.91 -16.93
C ILE A 34 -32.88 -1.08 -17.58
N GLN A 35 -31.90 -1.74 -18.22
CA GLN A 35 -30.73 -1.09 -18.81
C GLN A 35 -31.11 -0.04 -19.87
N GLU A 36 -32.09 -0.33 -20.72
CA GLU A 36 -32.53 0.60 -21.78
C GLU A 36 -33.14 1.89 -21.20
N THR A 37 -34.01 1.74 -20.20
CA THR A 37 -34.61 2.88 -19.49
C THR A 37 -33.57 3.67 -18.71
N PHE A 38 -32.59 2.97 -18.14
CA PHE A 38 -31.47 3.57 -17.43
C PHE A 38 -30.60 4.41 -18.37
N ASP A 39 -30.16 3.82 -19.49
CA ASP A 39 -29.30 4.47 -20.47
C ASP A 39 -29.98 5.72 -21.07
N GLU A 40 -31.28 5.67 -21.36
CA GLU A 40 -32.03 6.80 -21.92
C GLU A 40 -32.01 8.06 -21.01
N HIS A 41 -32.09 7.87 -19.69
CA HIS A 41 -32.30 8.97 -18.74
C HIS A 41 -31.02 9.46 -18.07
N PHE A 42 -29.99 8.60 -18.02
CA PHE A 42 -28.75 8.85 -17.30
C PHE A 42 -27.51 8.87 -18.20
N GLN A 43 -27.69 8.87 -19.54
CA GLN A 43 -26.59 9.09 -20.47
C GLN A 43 -25.87 10.42 -20.17
N GLY A 44 -24.57 10.35 -19.86
CA GLY A 44 -23.74 11.53 -19.54
C GLY A 44 -23.89 12.08 -18.12
N VAL A 45 -24.62 11.38 -17.24
CA VAL A 45 -24.63 11.65 -15.80
C VAL A 45 -23.44 10.91 -15.18
N SER A 46 -22.71 11.58 -14.27
CA SER A 46 -21.57 10.93 -13.62
C SER A 46 -22.03 9.86 -12.63
N ALA A 47 -21.22 8.81 -12.41
CA ALA A 47 -21.53 7.78 -11.40
C ALA A 47 -21.78 8.39 -10.02
N ILE A 48 -21.02 9.44 -9.66
CA ILE A 48 -21.15 10.19 -8.41
C ILE A 48 -22.55 10.82 -8.30
N GLU A 49 -23.03 11.47 -9.37
CA GLU A 49 -24.38 12.06 -9.36
C GLU A 49 -25.46 10.99 -9.18
N ILE A 50 -25.30 9.81 -9.77
CA ILE A 50 -26.29 8.75 -9.63
C ILE A 50 -26.27 8.14 -8.22
N SER A 51 -25.09 7.87 -7.66
CA SER A 51 -24.97 7.36 -6.28
C SER A 51 -25.48 8.35 -5.22
N LEU A 52 -25.35 9.66 -5.46
CA LEU A 52 -25.97 10.67 -4.60
C LEU A 52 -27.51 10.61 -4.66
N MET A 53 -28.09 10.39 -5.84
CA MET A 53 -29.53 10.22 -6.00
C MET A 53 -30.04 8.90 -5.39
N GLU A 54 -29.25 7.82 -5.44
CA GLU A 54 -29.57 6.53 -4.78
C GLU A 54 -29.59 6.67 -3.26
N HIS A 55 -28.61 7.38 -2.70
CA HIS A 55 -28.53 7.64 -1.26
C HIS A 55 -29.71 8.47 -0.75
N GLU A 56 -30.12 9.51 -1.49
CA GLU A 56 -31.31 10.30 -1.16
C GLU A 56 -32.58 9.44 -1.13
N LEU A 57 -32.65 8.39 -1.96
CA LEU A 57 -33.77 7.45 -1.98
C LEU A 57 -33.71 6.45 -0.81
N ILE A 58 -32.55 5.93 -0.43
CA ILE A 58 -32.39 5.02 0.71
C ILE A 58 -32.75 5.69 2.04
N ASP A 59 -32.35 6.95 2.22
CA ASP A 59 -32.58 7.71 3.46
C ASP A 59 -34.03 8.21 3.63
N SER A 60 -34.87 8.05 2.61
CA SER A 60 -36.27 8.48 2.69
C SER A 60 -37.14 7.40 3.34
N ASP A 61 -37.74 7.71 4.50
CA ASP A 61 -38.63 6.84 5.30
C ASP A 61 -39.92 6.34 4.56
N ASP A 62 -40.07 6.63 3.26
CA ASP A 62 -41.32 6.52 2.48
C ASP A 62 -41.17 5.62 1.25
N ASN A 63 -40.24 4.64 1.28
CA ASN A 63 -40.12 3.62 0.25
C ASN A 63 -39.63 2.25 0.80
N ASP A 64 -39.99 1.17 0.10
CA ASP A 64 -39.57 -0.21 0.41
C ASP A 64 -38.23 -0.57 -0.27
N ILE A 65 -37.43 0.41 -0.69
CA ILE A 65 -36.19 0.16 -1.45
C ILE A 65 -35.10 -0.29 -0.48
N THR A 66 -34.54 -1.47 -0.72
CA THR A 66 -33.50 -2.03 0.14
C THR A 66 -32.10 -1.77 -0.42
N PHE A 67 -31.09 -1.90 0.43
CA PHE A 67 -29.68 -1.88 0.02
C PHE A 67 -29.36 -2.94 -1.08
N GLU A 68 -30.05 -4.08 -1.06
CA GLU A 68 -29.89 -5.13 -2.08
C GLU A 68 -30.36 -4.66 -3.46
N ASP A 69 -31.38 -3.80 -3.51
CA ASP A 69 -31.92 -3.26 -4.77
C ASP A 69 -31.01 -2.18 -5.36
N VAL A 70 -30.37 -1.38 -4.51
CA VAL A 70 -29.32 -0.43 -4.93
C VAL A 70 -28.07 -1.17 -5.42
N MET A 71 -27.68 -2.28 -4.79
CA MET A 71 -26.60 -3.13 -5.29
C MET A 71 -26.90 -3.75 -6.66
N LYS A 72 -28.15 -4.16 -6.93
CA LYS A 72 -28.57 -4.60 -8.27
C LYS A 72 -28.44 -3.48 -9.30
N LEU A 73 -28.69 -2.23 -8.91
CA LEU A 73 -28.53 -1.05 -9.76
C LEU A 73 -27.04 -0.72 -10.03
N CYS A 74 -26.14 -0.97 -9.08
CA CYS A 74 -24.69 -0.85 -9.32
C CYS A 74 -24.21 -1.71 -10.50
N ASN A 75 -24.77 -2.91 -10.70
CA ASN A 75 -24.48 -3.73 -11.87
C ASN A 75 -24.95 -3.10 -13.20
N VAL A 76 -26.06 -2.35 -13.17
CA VAL A 76 -26.62 -1.64 -14.32
C VAL A 76 -25.79 -0.39 -14.66
N HIS A 77 -25.30 0.36 -13.67
CA HIS A 77 -24.36 1.47 -13.92
C HIS A 77 -22.97 0.99 -14.31
N ALA A 78 -22.50 -0.15 -13.81
CA ALA A 78 -21.24 -0.73 -14.28
C ALA A 78 -21.31 -1.03 -15.80
N ASN A 79 -22.48 -1.41 -16.32
CA ASN A 79 -22.69 -1.62 -17.76
C ASN A 79 -22.64 -0.30 -18.58
N LEU A 80 -22.99 0.85 -17.99
CA LEU A 80 -22.76 2.16 -18.64
C LEU A 80 -21.27 2.42 -18.92
N PHE A 81 -20.39 1.88 -18.08
CA PHE A 81 -18.94 1.90 -18.31
C PHE A 81 -18.46 0.78 -19.24
N LYS A 82 -19.15 -0.37 -19.33
CA LYS A 82 -18.88 -1.40 -20.35
C LYS A 82 -19.05 -0.89 -21.77
N ASN A 83 -20.04 -0.03 -22.02
CA ASN A 83 -20.25 0.59 -23.33
C ASN A 83 -19.13 1.55 -23.76
N ARG A 84 -18.11 1.79 -22.93
CA ARG A 84 -16.92 2.53 -23.34
C ARG A 84 -15.77 1.65 -23.84
N VAL A 85 -15.60 0.42 -23.37
CA VAL A 85 -14.53 -0.49 -23.84
C VAL A 85 -14.84 -1.92 -23.38
N THR A 86 -15.43 -2.80 -24.20
CA THR A 86 -15.21 -4.28 -24.21
C THR A 86 -16.16 -4.97 -25.21
N GLU A 87 -15.69 -6.05 -25.85
CA GLU A 87 -16.52 -6.90 -26.71
C GLU A 87 -17.54 -7.72 -25.90
N PRO A 88 -18.71 -8.09 -26.45
CA PRO A 88 -19.74 -8.83 -25.72
C PRO A 88 -19.25 -10.26 -25.36
N GLY A 89 -19.10 -10.55 -24.06
CA GLY A 89 -18.82 -11.89 -23.54
C GLY A 89 -17.57 -12.02 -22.67
N GLU A 90 -16.73 -10.99 -22.58
CA GLU A 90 -15.55 -11.00 -21.71
C GLU A 90 -15.87 -10.40 -20.33
N VAL A 91 -15.36 -11.04 -19.28
CA VAL A 91 -15.36 -10.49 -17.92
C VAL A 91 -14.40 -9.31 -17.91
N SER A 92 -14.85 -8.15 -17.42
CA SER A 92 -14.02 -6.95 -17.31
C SER A 92 -12.71 -7.28 -16.59
N GLU A 93 -11.58 -6.74 -17.07
CA GLU A 93 -10.25 -6.97 -16.49
C GLU A 93 -10.24 -6.74 -14.96
N PHE A 94 -10.96 -5.72 -14.51
CA PHE A 94 -11.05 -5.32 -13.10
C PHE A 94 -11.84 -6.31 -12.21
N GLU A 95 -12.60 -7.22 -12.82
CA GLU A 95 -13.38 -8.28 -12.17
C GLU A 95 -12.65 -9.63 -12.14
N LYS A 96 -11.45 -9.74 -12.75
CA LYS A 96 -10.68 -10.97 -12.72
C LYS A 96 -10.15 -11.26 -11.31
N PRO A 97 -10.18 -12.53 -10.86
CA PRO A 97 -9.60 -12.92 -9.58
C PRO A 97 -8.12 -12.50 -9.45
N GLY A 98 -7.79 -11.87 -8.32
CA GLY A 98 -6.46 -11.34 -8.05
C GLY A 98 -6.27 -9.86 -8.43
N HIS A 99 -7.14 -9.29 -9.28
CA HIS A 99 -7.06 -7.86 -9.60
C HIS A 99 -7.32 -7.02 -8.34
N PRO A 100 -6.57 -5.91 -8.09
CA PRO A 100 -6.74 -5.10 -6.87
C PRO A 100 -8.18 -4.61 -6.61
N ILE A 101 -8.90 -4.17 -7.65
CA ILE A 101 -10.34 -3.81 -7.56
C ILE A 101 -11.20 -4.99 -7.10
N HIS A 102 -11.05 -6.16 -7.75
CA HIS A 102 -11.78 -7.36 -7.38
C HIS A 102 -11.54 -7.75 -5.92
N ILE A 103 -10.28 -7.67 -5.46
CA ILE A 103 -9.91 -7.92 -4.06
C ILE A 103 -10.61 -6.91 -3.14
N MET A 104 -10.54 -5.62 -3.46
CA MET A 104 -11.16 -4.56 -2.63
C MET A 104 -12.67 -4.79 -2.47
N ARG A 105 -13.38 -5.08 -3.56
CA ARG A 105 -14.83 -5.40 -3.55
C ARG A 105 -15.15 -6.65 -2.74
N THR A 106 -14.36 -7.70 -2.92
CA THR A 106 -14.56 -8.97 -2.23
C THR A 106 -14.35 -8.82 -0.72
N GLU A 107 -13.32 -8.07 -0.32
CA GLU A 107 -13.10 -7.74 1.09
C GLU A 107 -14.23 -6.88 1.64
N ASN A 108 -14.70 -5.87 0.92
CA ASN A 108 -15.85 -5.05 1.29
C ASN A 108 -17.10 -5.89 1.56
N GLN A 109 -17.40 -6.83 0.68
CA GLN A 109 -18.52 -7.75 0.85
C GLN A 109 -18.34 -8.66 2.08
N ALA A 110 -17.14 -9.18 2.30
CA ALA A 110 -16.82 -10.02 3.45
C ALA A 110 -16.92 -9.26 4.78
N MET A 111 -16.46 -8.01 4.80
CA MET A 111 -16.55 -7.08 5.93
C MET A 111 -18.01 -6.74 6.26
N ARG A 112 -18.85 -6.43 5.25
CA ARG A 112 -20.31 -6.24 5.45
C ARG A 112 -20.97 -7.48 6.05
N ALA A 113 -20.65 -8.67 5.55
CA ALA A 113 -21.18 -9.91 6.08
C ALA A 113 -20.75 -10.15 7.54
N ALA A 114 -19.52 -9.79 7.92
CA ALA A 114 -19.06 -9.85 9.31
C ALA A 114 -19.83 -8.89 10.21
N VAL A 115 -20.06 -7.64 9.77
CA VAL A 115 -20.89 -6.67 10.51
C VAL A 115 -22.29 -7.21 10.76
N MET A 116 -22.94 -7.81 9.74
CA MET A 116 -24.28 -8.41 9.89
C MET A 116 -24.30 -9.53 10.93
N ARG A 117 -23.28 -10.40 10.94
CA ARG A 117 -23.16 -11.48 11.93
C ARG A 117 -22.98 -10.94 13.34
N ILE A 118 -22.13 -9.93 13.52
CA ILE A 118 -21.91 -9.29 14.82
C ILE A 118 -23.20 -8.62 15.31
N ASN A 119 -23.88 -7.85 14.46
CA ASN A 119 -25.18 -7.24 14.78
C ASN A 119 -26.21 -8.28 15.25
N ARG A 120 -26.26 -9.44 14.58
CA ARG A 120 -27.16 -10.53 15.00
C ARG A 120 -26.76 -11.08 16.36
N ILE A 121 -25.48 -11.24 16.65
CA ILE A 121 -25.02 -11.75 17.96
C ILE A 121 -25.32 -10.71 19.05
N THR A 122 -24.94 -9.44 18.86
CA THR A 122 -25.18 -8.36 19.84
C THR A 122 -26.66 -8.16 20.12
N LYS A 123 -27.53 -8.26 19.11
CA LYS A 123 -29.00 -8.21 19.29
C LYS A 123 -29.53 -9.35 20.15
N ASN A 124 -28.97 -10.55 20.00
CA ASN A 124 -29.41 -11.76 20.70
C ASN A 124 -28.68 -12.02 22.02
N LEU A 125 -27.72 -11.18 22.42
CA LEU A 125 -27.13 -11.27 23.75
C LEU A 125 -28.25 -11.24 24.82
N GLY A 126 -28.19 -12.17 25.77
CA GLY A 126 -29.09 -12.18 26.92
C GLY A 126 -28.76 -11.06 27.92
N GLN A 127 -29.39 -11.11 29.09
CA GLN A 127 -28.98 -10.31 30.24
C GLN A 127 -27.89 -11.03 31.03
N ALA A 128 -27.17 -10.32 31.90
CA ALA A 128 -26.18 -10.93 32.77
C ALA A 128 -26.83 -12.00 33.69
N PRO A 129 -26.17 -13.16 33.93
CA PRO A 129 -24.88 -13.56 33.38
C PRO A 129 -24.96 -13.96 31.89
N PHE A 130 -24.03 -13.45 31.09
CA PHE A 130 -24.01 -13.71 29.64
C PHE A 130 -23.56 -15.14 29.33
N GLU A 131 -24.13 -15.72 28.28
CA GLU A 131 -23.74 -17.03 27.78
C GLU A 131 -22.31 -16.99 27.22
N GLU A 132 -21.42 -17.78 27.81
CA GLU A 132 -19.99 -17.80 27.46
C GLU A 132 -19.74 -18.18 25.99
N GLY A 133 -20.55 -19.10 25.45
CA GLY A 133 -20.49 -19.48 24.04
C GLY A 133 -20.81 -18.32 23.08
N LEU A 134 -21.80 -17.49 23.41
CA LEU A 134 -22.15 -16.30 22.63
C LEU A 134 -21.08 -15.21 22.74
N LEU A 135 -20.52 -14.98 23.92
CA LEU A 135 -19.42 -14.03 24.10
C LEU A 135 -18.18 -14.45 23.30
N LYS A 136 -17.82 -15.73 23.33
CA LYS A 136 -16.73 -16.26 22.50
C LYS A 136 -17.03 -16.13 21.01
N GLY A 137 -18.27 -16.42 20.60
CA GLY A 137 -18.73 -16.22 19.22
C GLY A 137 -18.61 -14.76 18.77
N LEU A 138 -19.00 -13.82 19.62
CA LEU A 138 -18.87 -12.38 19.39
C LEU A 138 -17.40 -11.96 19.25
N SER A 139 -16.55 -12.38 20.20
CA SER A 139 -15.11 -12.13 20.18
C SER A 139 -14.49 -12.61 18.87
N ASN A 140 -14.75 -13.85 18.46
CA ASN A 140 -14.22 -14.41 17.22
C ASN A 140 -14.67 -13.62 15.97
N GLN A 141 -15.90 -13.11 15.94
CA GLN A 141 -16.38 -12.31 14.81
C GLN A 141 -15.75 -10.91 14.80
N LEU A 142 -15.52 -10.32 15.97
CA LEU A 142 -14.80 -9.06 16.09
C LEU A 142 -13.32 -9.24 15.70
N ASP A 143 -12.65 -10.30 16.12
CA ASP A 143 -11.28 -10.61 15.70
C ASP A 143 -11.18 -10.79 14.17
N LEU A 144 -12.18 -11.43 13.56
CA LEU A 144 -12.27 -11.56 12.12
C LEU A 144 -12.46 -10.20 11.44
N LEU A 145 -13.40 -9.39 11.93
CA LEU A 145 -13.66 -8.07 11.36
C LEU A 145 -12.49 -7.11 11.55
N GLY A 146 -11.81 -7.14 12.69
CA GLY A 146 -10.67 -6.30 13.05
C GLY A 146 -9.48 -6.41 12.09
N GLN A 147 -9.48 -7.43 11.22
CA GLN A 147 -8.54 -7.51 10.09
C GLN A 147 -8.72 -6.36 9.08
N PHE A 148 -9.83 -5.60 9.11
CA PHE A 148 -10.07 -4.44 8.25
C PHE A 148 -8.92 -3.41 8.30
N ASP A 149 -8.15 -3.34 9.39
CA ASP A 149 -6.96 -2.49 9.47
C ASP A 149 -5.95 -2.81 8.36
N THR A 150 -5.91 -4.08 7.92
CA THR A 150 -5.08 -4.52 6.79
C THR A 150 -5.60 -3.96 5.46
N HIS A 151 -6.93 -3.95 5.26
CA HIS A 151 -7.57 -3.31 4.11
C HIS A 151 -7.23 -1.83 4.06
N TYR A 152 -7.40 -1.13 5.19
CA TYR A 152 -7.11 0.30 5.28
C TYR A 152 -5.63 0.59 5.04
N LYS A 153 -4.72 -0.18 5.62
CA LYS A 153 -3.28 -0.02 5.34
C LYS A 153 -2.93 -0.17 3.86
N ARG A 154 -3.52 -1.14 3.15
CA ARG A 154 -3.29 -1.23 1.70
C ARG A 154 -3.85 -0.04 0.94
N LYS A 155 -5.05 0.41 1.31
CA LYS A 155 -5.66 1.62 0.73
C LYS A 155 -4.77 2.84 0.97
N GLU A 156 -4.31 3.04 2.21
CA GLU A 156 -3.55 4.19 2.70
C GLU A 156 -2.10 4.22 2.19
N GLU A 157 -1.41 3.08 2.19
CA GLU A 157 0.03 3.02 1.93
C GLU A 157 0.36 2.57 0.49
N VAL A 158 -0.61 2.02 -0.24
CA VAL A 158 -0.40 1.52 -1.61
C VAL A 158 -1.24 2.28 -2.63
N TRP A 159 -2.54 2.50 -2.39
CA TRP A 159 -3.40 3.15 -3.38
C TRP A 159 -3.28 4.67 -3.33
N PHE A 160 -3.34 5.27 -2.13
CA PHE A 160 -3.28 6.72 -1.98
C PHE A 160 -2.01 7.36 -2.55
N PRO A 161 -0.79 6.80 -2.39
CA PRO A 161 0.39 7.38 -3.02
C PRO A 161 0.32 7.43 -4.55
N VAL A 162 -0.36 6.45 -5.17
CA VAL A 162 -0.60 6.48 -6.62
C VAL A 162 -1.61 7.57 -6.96
N MET A 163 -2.68 7.76 -6.17
CA MET A 163 -3.61 8.88 -6.36
C MET A 163 -2.94 10.24 -6.24
N GLU A 164 -2.08 10.42 -5.23
CA GLU A 164 -1.30 11.64 -4.98
C GLU A 164 -0.34 11.94 -6.14
N LYS A 165 0.30 10.92 -6.71
CA LYS A 165 1.12 11.04 -7.93
C LYS A 165 0.32 11.62 -9.11
N TYR A 166 -0.98 11.34 -9.20
CA TYR A 166 -1.89 11.92 -10.19
C TYR A 166 -2.51 13.26 -9.76
N GLY A 167 -2.08 13.85 -8.64
CA GLY A 167 -2.54 15.15 -8.15
C GLY A 167 -3.84 15.11 -7.34
N HIS A 168 -4.28 13.93 -6.88
CA HIS A 168 -5.48 13.76 -6.06
C HIS A 168 -5.14 13.66 -4.56
N ASP A 169 -4.59 14.73 -3.96
CA ASP A 169 -4.17 14.72 -2.55
C ASP A 169 -5.30 14.82 -1.53
N ALA A 170 -6.42 15.43 -1.90
CA ALA A 170 -7.50 15.76 -0.96
C ALA A 170 -8.35 14.53 -0.56
N PRO A 171 -8.80 13.66 -1.49
CA PRO A 171 -9.58 12.48 -1.11
C PRO A 171 -8.84 11.51 -0.19
N PRO A 172 -7.57 11.12 -0.45
CA PRO A 172 -6.76 10.31 0.47
C PRO A 172 -6.73 10.84 1.90
N LYS A 173 -6.41 12.13 2.08
CA LYS A 173 -6.29 12.75 3.40
C LYS A 173 -7.58 12.74 4.19
N VAL A 174 -8.71 13.00 3.52
CA VAL A 174 -10.03 12.97 4.17
C VAL A 174 -10.41 11.54 4.54
N MET A 175 -10.21 10.58 3.63
CA MET A 175 -10.53 9.18 3.90
C MET A 175 -9.69 8.60 5.04
N TRP A 176 -8.38 8.87 5.07
CA TRP A 176 -7.50 8.44 6.16
C TRP A 176 -7.98 8.98 7.51
N GLY A 177 -8.35 10.27 7.58
CA GLY A 177 -8.89 10.86 8.81
C GLY A 177 -10.14 10.13 9.33
N VAL A 178 -11.00 9.65 8.43
CA VAL A 178 -12.18 8.85 8.79
C VAL A 178 -11.78 7.41 9.15
N ASP A 179 -10.80 6.81 8.46
CA ASP A 179 -10.26 5.48 8.78
C ASP A 179 -9.72 5.44 10.22
N ASP A 180 -9.03 6.50 10.67
CA ASP A 180 -8.56 6.63 12.06
C ASP A 180 -9.70 6.72 13.08
N GLN A 181 -10.77 7.45 12.75
CA GLN A 181 -11.97 7.52 13.60
C GLN A 181 -12.62 6.14 13.72
N ILE A 182 -12.72 5.40 12.63
CA ILE A 182 -13.25 4.04 12.59
C ILE A 182 -12.39 3.09 13.43
N ARG A 183 -11.05 3.19 13.34
CA ARG A 183 -10.13 2.41 14.19
C ARG A 183 -10.37 2.68 15.68
N ASP A 184 -10.60 3.93 16.05
CA ASP A 184 -10.85 4.30 17.45
C ASP A 184 -12.23 3.84 17.95
N LEU A 185 -13.26 3.93 17.11
CA LEU A 185 -14.58 3.34 17.40
C LEU A 185 -14.48 1.83 17.58
N PHE A 186 -13.73 1.13 16.73
CA PHE A 186 -13.52 -0.31 16.85
C PHE A 186 -12.80 -0.68 18.16
N LYS A 187 -11.74 0.04 18.53
CA LYS A 187 -11.06 -0.15 19.82
C LYS A 187 -12.02 0.03 21.00
N GLN A 188 -12.98 0.95 20.90
CA GLN A 188 -14.01 1.12 21.92
C GLN A 188 -14.93 -0.10 22.03
N VAL A 189 -15.36 -0.69 20.90
CA VAL A 189 -16.15 -1.93 20.89
C VAL A 189 -15.40 -3.07 21.59
N ILE A 190 -14.11 -3.25 21.30
CA ILE A 190 -13.29 -4.29 21.95
C ILE A 190 -13.21 -4.06 23.46
N ARG A 191 -12.99 -2.82 23.90
CA ARG A 191 -12.98 -2.47 25.33
C ARG A 191 -14.32 -2.74 26.01
N ASP A 192 -15.43 -2.45 25.33
CA ASP A 192 -16.77 -2.70 25.87
C ASP A 192 -17.06 -4.20 25.99
N LEU A 193 -16.57 -5.02 25.06
CA LEU A 193 -16.63 -6.48 25.17
C LEU A 193 -15.79 -7.01 26.33
N ASP A 194 -14.55 -6.52 26.50
CA ASP A 194 -13.69 -6.92 27.61
C ASP A 194 -14.30 -6.57 28.98
N ASN A 195 -15.08 -5.49 29.04
CA ASN A 195 -15.76 -5.00 30.24
C ASN A 195 -17.28 -5.25 30.21
N ILE A 196 -17.75 -6.27 29.48
CA ILE A 196 -19.18 -6.51 29.22
C ILE A 196 -20.03 -6.66 30.50
N LYS A 197 -19.44 -7.09 31.61
CA LYS A 197 -20.13 -7.20 32.91
C LYS A 197 -20.56 -5.85 33.48
N GLU A 198 -19.79 -4.80 33.21
CA GLU A 198 -20.06 -3.43 33.69
C GLU A 198 -20.85 -2.64 32.65
N VAL A 199 -20.46 -2.77 31.38
CA VAL A 199 -21.07 -2.06 30.24
C VAL A 199 -22.47 -2.59 29.90
N GLY A 200 -22.66 -3.90 30.04
CA GLY A 200 -23.90 -4.58 29.73
C GLY A 200 -24.18 -4.67 28.22
N LYS A 201 -25.29 -5.34 27.88
CA LYS A 201 -25.73 -5.56 26.50
C LYS A 201 -25.96 -4.25 25.74
N GLU A 202 -26.62 -3.29 26.36
CA GLU A 202 -26.99 -2.03 25.70
C GLU A 202 -25.76 -1.18 25.35
N GLY A 203 -24.74 -1.19 26.22
CA GLY A 203 -23.51 -0.44 25.96
C GLY A 203 -22.73 -1.00 24.77
N ILE A 204 -22.52 -2.32 24.70
CA ILE A 204 -21.83 -2.94 23.56
C ILE A 204 -22.64 -2.82 22.25
N GLN A 205 -23.97 -2.86 22.32
CA GLN A 205 -24.81 -2.62 21.15
C GLN A 205 -24.61 -1.20 20.62
N LYS A 206 -24.67 -0.21 21.50
CA LYS A 206 -24.54 1.20 21.12
C LYS A 206 -23.16 1.52 20.52
N SER A 207 -22.08 1.03 21.12
CA SER A 207 -20.75 1.26 20.57
C SER A 207 -20.53 0.51 19.26
N PHE A 208 -21.05 -0.72 19.13
CA PHE A 208 -20.99 -1.43 17.86
C PHE A 208 -21.83 -0.76 16.77
N GLU A 209 -23.02 -0.25 17.07
CA GLU A 209 -23.86 0.50 16.12
C GLU A 209 -23.13 1.76 15.62
N SER A 210 -22.45 2.48 16.52
CA SER A 210 -21.68 3.67 16.16
C SER A 210 -20.51 3.33 15.23
N PHE A 211 -19.75 2.27 15.55
CA PHE A 211 -18.70 1.76 14.67
C PHE A 211 -19.27 1.28 13.33
N ALA A 212 -20.32 0.47 13.35
CA ALA A 212 -20.90 -0.15 12.16
C ALA A 212 -21.48 0.87 11.19
N TYR A 213 -22.00 1.99 11.69
CA TYR A 213 -22.45 3.10 10.86
C TYR A 213 -21.29 3.69 10.04
N GLU A 214 -20.26 4.21 10.71
CA GLU A 214 -19.10 4.83 10.05
C GLU A 214 -18.34 3.83 9.16
N PHE A 215 -18.27 2.57 9.59
CA PHE A 215 -17.60 1.52 8.83
C PHE A 215 -18.35 1.18 7.53
N ASN A 216 -19.68 1.05 7.56
CA ASN A 216 -20.47 0.84 6.33
C ASN A 216 -20.45 2.07 5.42
N GLU A 217 -20.40 3.27 6.01
CA GLU A 217 -20.23 4.53 5.31
C GLU A 217 -18.90 4.59 4.55
N MET A 218 -17.80 4.11 5.15
CA MET A 218 -16.52 4.01 4.46
C MET A 218 -16.57 3.01 3.30
N ILE A 219 -17.13 1.82 3.52
CA ILE A 219 -17.29 0.82 2.44
C ILE A 219 -18.15 1.40 1.30
N PHE A 220 -19.19 2.16 1.62
CA PHE A 220 -20.00 2.84 0.60
C PHE A 220 -19.18 3.86 -0.19
N LYS A 221 -18.40 4.72 0.49
CA LYS A 221 -17.50 5.70 -0.16
C LYS A 221 -16.44 5.00 -1.02
N GLU A 222 -15.92 3.87 -0.57
CA GLU A 222 -14.96 3.08 -1.34
C GLU A 222 -15.57 2.55 -2.65
N GLU A 223 -16.77 1.97 -2.59
CA GLU A 223 -17.46 1.42 -3.77
C GLU A 223 -17.95 2.50 -4.74
N THR A 224 -18.48 3.61 -4.23
CA THR A 224 -19.20 4.61 -5.04
C THR A 224 -18.34 5.80 -5.46
N ILE A 225 -17.24 6.07 -4.74
CA ILE A 225 -16.39 7.23 -4.99
C ILE A 225 -14.97 6.80 -5.32
N LEU A 226 -14.31 6.06 -4.41
CA LEU A 226 -12.89 5.73 -4.57
C LEU A 226 -12.66 4.84 -5.78
N ILE A 227 -13.35 3.70 -5.87
CA ILE A 227 -13.19 2.73 -6.95
C ILE A 227 -13.43 3.37 -8.33
N PRO A 228 -14.54 4.09 -8.58
CA PRO A 228 -14.75 4.77 -9.86
C PRO A 228 -13.65 5.80 -10.18
N LEU A 229 -13.19 6.55 -9.17
CA LEU A 229 -12.12 7.52 -9.36
C LEU A 229 -10.82 6.82 -9.79
N VAL A 230 -10.37 5.80 -9.06
CA VAL A 230 -9.10 5.11 -9.36
C VAL A 230 -9.13 4.35 -10.68
N LEU A 231 -10.29 3.85 -11.10
CA LEU A 231 -10.46 3.23 -12.42
C LEU A 231 -10.27 4.24 -13.57
N GLU A 232 -10.54 5.53 -13.34
CA GLU A 232 -10.34 6.58 -14.33
C GLU A 232 -8.88 7.07 -14.37
N ILE A 233 -8.19 7.09 -13.22
CA ILE A 233 -6.86 7.69 -13.10
C ILE A 233 -5.69 6.70 -13.20
N PHE A 234 -5.87 5.43 -12.81
CA PHE A 234 -4.77 4.46 -12.79
C PHE A 234 -4.63 3.75 -14.13
N ASN A 235 -3.38 3.57 -14.55
CA ASN A 235 -3.06 2.74 -15.71
C ASN A 235 -2.67 1.31 -15.29
N GLU A 236 -2.43 0.44 -16.26
CA GLU A 236 -2.11 -0.98 -16.04
C GLU A 236 -0.81 -1.20 -15.24
N ASP A 237 0.23 -0.38 -15.44
CA ASP A 237 1.47 -0.47 -14.67
C ASP A 237 1.24 -0.08 -13.20
N ASP A 238 0.38 0.90 -12.94
CA ASP A 238 -0.02 1.26 -11.58
C ASP A 238 -0.77 0.09 -10.91
N TRP A 239 -1.73 -0.53 -11.61
CA TRP A 239 -2.45 -1.71 -11.11
C TRP A 239 -1.51 -2.88 -10.81
N TRP A 240 -0.50 -3.09 -11.65
CA TRP A 240 0.49 -4.14 -11.43
C TRP A 240 1.35 -3.88 -10.21
N LYS A 241 1.79 -2.63 -10.05
CA LYS A 241 2.55 -2.20 -8.89
C LYS A 241 1.71 -2.30 -7.61
N ILE A 242 0.44 -1.90 -7.65
CA ILE A 242 -0.51 -2.03 -6.54
C ILE A 242 -0.71 -3.50 -6.16
N ALA A 243 -0.93 -4.39 -7.14
CA ALA A 243 -1.10 -5.81 -6.90
C ALA A 243 0.11 -6.42 -6.19
N ARG A 244 1.32 -6.07 -6.66
CA ARG A 244 2.59 -6.53 -6.09
C ARG A 244 2.83 -5.99 -4.68
N ASP A 245 2.70 -4.67 -4.49
CA ASP A 245 3.04 -4.01 -3.23
C ASP A 245 1.98 -4.31 -2.14
N SER A 246 0.74 -4.65 -2.53
CA SER A 246 -0.32 -5.13 -1.63
C SER A 246 0.04 -6.39 -0.84
N GLU A 247 0.93 -7.25 -1.37
CA GLU A 247 1.35 -8.48 -0.68
C GLU A 247 2.11 -8.20 0.62
N GLU A 248 2.78 -7.04 0.74
CA GLU A 248 3.58 -6.68 1.92
C GLU A 248 2.70 -6.43 3.16
N TYR A 249 1.45 -6.03 2.95
CA TYR A 249 0.51 -5.71 4.01
C TYR A 249 -0.45 -6.88 4.32
N GLY A 250 -0.74 -7.75 3.34
CA GLY A 250 -1.62 -8.91 3.49
C GLY A 250 -3.08 -8.64 3.14
N TYR A 251 -4.00 -9.55 3.46
CA TYR A 251 -5.43 -9.50 3.05
C TYR A 251 -6.41 -9.68 4.20
N THR A 252 -7.59 -9.08 4.06
CA THR A 252 -8.65 -9.00 5.08
C THR A 252 -9.71 -10.05 4.82
N ILE A 253 -9.89 -11.01 5.74
CA ILE A 253 -10.93 -12.07 5.71
C ILE A 253 -10.78 -13.06 4.53
N VAL A 254 -10.66 -12.56 3.31
CA VAL A 254 -10.51 -13.31 2.05
C VAL A 254 -9.09 -13.10 1.53
N ARG A 255 -8.51 -14.13 0.93
CA ARG A 255 -7.21 -14.05 0.25
C ARG A 255 -7.41 -14.29 -1.24
N PRO A 256 -6.69 -13.61 -2.13
CA PRO A 256 -6.77 -13.89 -3.55
C PRO A 256 -6.30 -15.32 -3.84
N GLU A 257 -7.07 -16.03 -4.68
CA GLU A 257 -6.75 -17.40 -5.11
C GLU A 257 -5.65 -17.44 -6.17
N THR A 258 -5.52 -16.35 -6.93
CA THR A 258 -4.58 -16.19 -8.04
C THR A 258 -3.86 -14.85 -7.94
N LYS A 259 -2.58 -14.83 -8.34
CA LYS A 259 -1.87 -13.57 -8.59
C LYS A 259 -2.36 -13.00 -9.92
N TRP A 260 -2.61 -11.70 -9.95
CA TRP A 260 -2.94 -11.01 -11.19
C TRP A 260 -1.65 -10.58 -11.90
N GLU A 261 -1.53 -10.96 -13.16
CA GLU A 261 -0.45 -10.55 -14.05
C GLU A 261 -1.08 -10.00 -15.34
N PRO A 262 -0.77 -8.77 -15.76
CA PRO A 262 -1.33 -8.18 -16.97
C PRO A 262 -0.82 -8.93 -18.21
N GLU A 263 -1.70 -9.15 -19.18
CA GLU A 263 -1.33 -9.74 -20.47
C GLU A 263 -0.51 -8.73 -21.29
N ARG A 264 0.82 -8.84 -21.22
CA ARG A 264 1.71 -7.99 -22.02
C ARG A 264 1.92 -8.60 -23.41
N VAL A 265 1.52 -7.87 -24.45
CA VAL A 265 1.94 -8.17 -25.82
C VAL A 265 3.35 -7.64 -25.99
N GLU A 266 4.35 -8.53 -26.09
CA GLU A 266 5.71 -8.14 -26.47
C GLU A 266 5.68 -7.58 -27.90
N PHE A 267 5.85 -6.27 -28.05
CA PHE A 267 6.19 -5.69 -29.35
C PHE A 267 7.64 -6.04 -29.66
N ASP A 268 7.83 -7.17 -30.35
CA ASP A 268 9.10 -7.56 -30.92
C ASP A 268 9.65 -6.41 -31.76
N THR A 269 10.75 -5.80 -31.32
CA THR A 269 11.44 -4.72 -32.02
C THR A 269 12.30 -5.28 -33.16
N SER A 270 11.74 -6.18 -33.96
CA SER A 270 12.32 -6.65 -35.20
C SER A 270 11.59 -6.01 -36.39
N GLY A 271 11.93 -4.75 -36.69
CA GLY A 271 11.23 -3.99 -37.73
C GLY A 271 11.95 -2.74 -38.22
N LYS A 272 13.12 -2.92 -38.85
CA LYS A 272 13.76 -2.03 -39.83
C LYS A 272 13.54 -0.51 -39.66
N SER A 273 14.49 0.17 -39.03
CA SER A 273 14.86 1.53 -39.43
C SER A 273 16.20 1.47 -40.17
N ASP A 274 16.08 1.48 -41.49
CA ASP A 274 17.17 1.75 -42.42
C ASP A 274 17.50 3.24 -42.34
N HIS A 275 18.56 3.60 -41.61
CA HIS A 275 19.30 4.83 -41.87
C HIS A 275 20.78 4.69 -41.50
N GLY A 276 21.56 4.32 -42.52
CA GLY A 276 22.75 5.07 -42.90
C GLY A 276 23.92 5.07 -41.93
N THR A 277 24.83 4.13 -42.12
CA THR A 277 26.23 4.23 -41.69
C THR A 277 26.88 5.52 -42.23
N VAL A 278 27.31 6.40 -41.32
CA VAL A 278 28.53 7.21 -41.51
C VAL A 278 29.31 7.14 -40.20
N GLY A 279 30.50 6.54 -40.28
CA GLY A 279 31.42 6.45 -39.16
C GLY A 279 31.96 7.81 -38.74
N SER A 280 32.08 8.00 -37.44
CA SER A 280 33.18 8.76 -36.86
C SER A 280 33.41 8.19 -35.46
N GLU A 281 34.60 7.64 -35.26
CA GLU A 281 35.15 7.37 -33.95
C GLU A 281 35.04 8.64 -33.10
N SER A 282 34.32 8.54 -32.00
CA SER A 282 34.61 9.31 -30.80
C SER A 282 34.24 8.42 -29.63
N VAL A 283 35.23 8.13 -28.79
CA VAL A 283 35.05 7.50 -27.48
C VAL A 283 34.23 8.48 -26.65
N GLY A 284 32.90 8.37 -26.76
CA GLY A 284 31.96 9.10 -25.93
C GLY A 284 31.96 8.50 -24.55
N VAL A 285 32.73 9.08 -23.65
CA VAL A 285 32.46 9.00 -22.21
C VAL A 285 31.00 9.41 -22.06
N ILE A 286 30.13 8.46 -21.72
CA ILE A 286 28.75 8.77 -21.34
C ILE A 286 28.87 9.56 -20.03
N SER A 287 28.93 10.87 -20.15
CA SER A 287 28.64 11.79 -19.05
C SER A 287 27.14 11.63 -18.76
N GLN A 288 26.77 10.56 -18.04
CA GLN A 288 25.47 10.53 -17.37
C GLN A 288 25.43 11.78 -16.50
N SER A 289 24.51 12.70 -16.79
CA SER A 289 24.43 13.94 -16.02
C SER A 289 24.16 13.60 -14.56
N GLU A 290 24.80 14.31 -13.63
CA GLU A 290 24.59 14.15 -12.19
C GLU A 290 23.12 14.33 -11.75
N THR A 291 22.26 14.79 -12.66
CA THR A 291 20.84 15.06 -12.51
C THR A 291 19.93 13.98 -13.10
N SER A 292 20.47 12.96 -13.78
CA SER A 292 19.64 11.89 -14.32
C SER A 292 19.18 10.98 -13.18
N GLU A 293 17.87 10.80 -13.05
CA GLU A 293 17.32 9.80 -12.17
C GLU A 293 17.63 8.40 -12.69
N LEU A 294 18.15 7.54 -11.82
CA LEU A 294 18.45 6.14 -12.09
C LEU A 294 17.61 5.27 -11.15
N PRO A 295 17.15 4.09 -11.60
CA PRO A 295 16.45 3.16 -10.73
C PRO A 295 17.40 2.63 -9.65
N PHE A 296 17.02 2.81 -8.38
CA PHE A 296 17.70 2.28 -7.20
C PHE A 296 16.70 1.55 -6.32
N GLY A 297 16.79 0.21 -6.26
CA GLY A 297 15.84 -0.62 -5.54
C GLY A 297 14.40 -0.42 -6.02
N LYS A 298 13.51 0.06 -5.15
CA LYS A 298 12.10 0.35 -5.47
C LYS A 298 11.83 1.82 -5.84
N GLY A 299 12.86 2.66 -5.94
CA GLY A 299 12.74 4.08 -6.23
C GLY A 299 13.68 4.55 -7.33
N PHE A 300 13.74 5.87 -7.51
CA PHE A 300 14.66 6.52 -8.43
C PHE A 300 15.49 7.54 -7.65
N LEU A 301 16.80 7.55 -7.90
CA LEU A 301 17.72 8.51 -7.31
C LEU A 301 18.72 8.94 -8.37
N THR A 302 19.14 10.19 -8.30
CA THR A 302 20.33 10.66 -8.99
C THR A 302 21.60 10.13 -8.31
N LEU A 303 22.72 10.07 -9.04
CA LEU A 303 24.00 9.68 -8.46
C LEU A 303 24.43 10.62 -7.31
N ASN A 304 24.09 11.91 -7.40
CA ASN A 304 24.38 12.88 -6.35
C ASN A 304 23.55 12.60 -5.08
N GLU A 305 22.27 12.26 -5.20
CA GLU A 305 21.44 11.88 -4.04
C GLU A 305 21.97 10.62 -3.37
N VAL A 306 22.37 9.61 -4.14
CA VAL A 306 23.00 8.40 -3.59
C VAL A 306 24.26 8.74 -2.81
N ALA A 307 25.14 9.59 -3.36
CA ALA A 307 26.33 10.03 -2.66
C ALA A 307 25.99 10.73 -1.33
N LYS A 308 25.00 11.64 -1.33
CA LYS A 308 24.57 12.36 -0.11
C LYS A 308 23.90 11.45 0.92
N ILE A 309 23.07 10.51 0.51
CA ILE A 309 22.45 9.54 1.42
C ILE A 309 23.54 8.71 2.11
N LEU A 310 24.52 8.20 1.36
CA LEU A 310 25.62 7.41 1.93
C LEU A 310 26.50 8.21 2.90
N ASP A 311 26.68 9.51 2.64
CA ASP A 311 27.40 10.43 3.55
C ASP A 311 26.55 10.87 4.77
N LEU A 312 25.23 10.66 4.78
CA LEU A 312 24.38 10.98 5.94
C LEU A 312 24.20 9.80 6.91
N LEU A 313 24.56 8.59 6.49
CA LEU A 313 24.49 7.42 7.36
C LEU A 313 25.47 7.57 8.53
N PRO A 314 25.06 7.28 9.78
CA PRO A 314 25.93 7.35 10.96
C PRO A 314 26.86 6.13 11.04
N LEU A 315 27.48 5.78 9.91
CA LEU A 315 28.32 4.61 9.68
C LEU A 315 29.54 5.03 8.84
N GLU A 316 30.73 4.53 9.20
CA GLU A 316 31.86 4.51 8.27
C GLU A 316 31.67 3.33 7.32
N LEU A 317 31.51 3.60 6.03
CA LEU A 317 31.35 2.60 5.00
C LEU A 317 32.64 2.42 4.22
N THR A 318 32.95 1.18 3.87
CA THR A 318 34.06 0.83 2.99
C THR A 318 33.63 -0.34 2.12
N PHE A 319 33.82 -0.25 0.81
CA PHE A 319 33.50 -1.33 -0.11
C PHE A 319 34.74 -1.76 -0.89
N ILE A 320 34.98 -3.07 -0.90
CA ILE A 320 35.97 -3.73 -1.73
C ILE A 320 35.24 -4.60 -2.76
N ASN A 321 35.70 -4.60 -4.00
CA ASN A 321 35.08 -5.40 -5.05
C ASN A 321 35.49 -6.88 -4.98
N LYS A 322 34.94 -7.72 -5.87
CA LYS A 322 35.24 -9.15 -5.98
C LYS A 322 36.73 -9.48 -6.20
N ASP A 323 37.51 -8.53 -6.73
CA ASP A 323 38.96 -8.66 -6.96
C ASP A 323 39.77 -8.20 -5.74
N ASN A 324 39.11 -7.94 -4.61
CA ASN A 324 39.69 -7.44 -3.37
C ASN A 324 40.38 -6.07 -3.52
N VAL A 325 39.84 -5.22 -4.39
CA VAL A 325 40.29 -3.86 -4.61
C VAL A 325 39.38 -2.88 -3.87
N PHE A 326 39.99 -1.97 -3.10
CA PHE A 326 39.29 -0.86 -2.44
C PHE A 326 38.66 0.06 -3.49
N LYS A 327 37.32 0.12 -3.52
CA LYS A 327 36.57 0.84 -4.55
C LYS A 327 35.86 2.08 -4.01
N TYR A 328 35.45 2.06 -2.75
CA TYR A 328 34.63 3.13 -2.18
C TYR A 328 34.79 3.22 -0.66
N PHE A 329 34.65 4.43 -0.13
CA PHE A 329 34.36 4.73 1.27
C PHE A 329 33.55 6.03 1.33
N ASN A 330 32.71 6.20 2.36
CA ASN A 330 31.91 7.43 2.54
C ASN A 330 32.64 8.46 3.42
N ASP A 331 32.14 9.70 3.40
CA ASP A 331 32.66 10.78 4.23
C ASP A 331 31.60 11.36 5.17
N SER A 332 30.99 10.46 5.96
CA SER A 332 29.87 10.78 6.85
C SER A 332 30.26 11.30 8.23
N ILE A 333 31.47 10.97 8.69
CA ILE A 333 31.93 11.23 10.06
C ILE A 333 33.22 12.06 9.99
N PRO A 334 33.43 13.08 10.84
CA PRO A 334 34.70 13.79 10.92
C PRO A 334 35.87 12.83 11.18
N ASN A 335 37.00 13.04 10.51
CA ASN A 335 38.15 12.11 10.60
C ASN A 335 38.67 11.87 12.03
N GLU A 336 38.48 12.82 12.94
CA GLU A 336 38.84 12.71 14.35
C GLU A 336 37.94 11.74 15.15
N GLU A 337 36.72 11.50 14.68
CA GLU A 337 35.75 10.60 15.29
C GLU A 337 35.78 9.19 14.67
N LYS A 338 36.32 9.05 13.44
CA LYS A 338 36.44 7.75 12.75
C LYS A 338 37.26 6.75 13.57
N ALA A 339 36.78 5.51 13.63
CA ALA A 339 37.51 4.33 14.10
C ALA A 339 38.60 3.94 13.12
N PHE A 340 38.31 4.01 11.82
CA PHE A 340 39.19 3.54 10.76
C PHE A 340 39.28 4.53 9.60
N PRO A 341 39.95 5.69 9.79
CA PRO A 341 40.08 6.69 8.74
C PRO A 341 40.71 6.09 7.46
N ARG A 342 40.14 6.44 6.31
CA ARG A 342 40.57 6.00 4.98
C ARG A 342 41.14 7.19 4.20
N PRO A 343 42.42 7.18 3.80
CA PRO A 343 42.93 8.19 2.90
C PRO A 343 42.43 7.93 1.47
N ALA A 344 42.20 8.98 0.67
CA ALA A 344 41.82 8.84 -0.73
C ALA A 344 42.80 7.98 -1.56
N SER A 345 44.08 7.94 -1.16
CA SER A 345 45.11 7.09 -1.75
C SER A 345 44.90 5.58 -1.55
N ALA A 346 43.93 5.17 -0.72
CA ALA A 346 43.54 3.77 -0.56
C ALA A 346 42.69 3.25 -1.73
N ILE A 347 41.99 4.14 -2.46
CA ILE A 347 41.19 3.75 -3.63
C ILE A 347 42.09 3.12 -4.69
N GLY A 348 41.66 1.99 -5.25
CA GLY A 348 42.37 1.22 -6.25
C GLY A 348 43.47 0.30 -5.70
N ARG A 349 43.72 0.29 -4.39
CA ARG A 349 44.70 -0.62 -3.77
C ARG A 349 44.07 -1.98 -3.45
N GLU A 350 44.84 -3.05 -3.64
CA GLU A 350 44.46 -4.37 -3.13
C GLU A 350 44.46 -4.40 -1.60
N VAL A 351 43.49 -5.10 -1.01
CA VAL A 351 43.24 -5.10 0.43
C VAL A 351 44.42 -5.59 1.25
N LYS A 352 45.17 -6.57 0.74
CA LYS A 352 46.36 -7.11 1.39
C LYS A 352 47.46 -6.05 1.63
N ASN A 353 47.49 -5.00 0.80
CA ASN A 353 48.47 -3.92 0.88
C ASN A 353 48.04 -2.78 1.83
N CYS A 354 46.80 -2.80 2.30
CA CYS A 354 46.23 -1.78 3.20
C CYS A 354 46.30 -2.18 4.68
N HIS A 355 46.71 -3.41 4.98
CA HIS A 355 46.73 -3.97 6.33
C HIS A 355 48.16 -4.32 6.78
N PRO A 356 48.50 -4.11 8.06
CA PRO A 356 49.80 -4.53 8.58
C PRO A 356 49.92 -6.07 8.63
N PRO A 357 51.14 -6.63 8.56
CA PRO A 357 51.34 -8.09 8.50
C PRO A 357 50.67 -8.89 9.63
N LYS A 358 50.56 -8.29 10.83
CA LYS A 358 49.97 -8.95 12.01
C LYS A 358 48.47 -9.23 11.88
N SER A 359 47.73 -8.47 11.06
CA SER A 359 46.30 -8.64 10.85
C SER A 359 45.97 -9.23 9.48
N LEU A 360 46.95 -9.38 8.60
CA LEU A 360 46.75 -9.80 7.22
C LEU A 360 46.12 -11.21 7.13
N ASP A 361 46.61 -12.17 7.91
CA ASP A 361 46.07 -13.54 7.92
C ASP A 361 44.59 -13.57 8.32
N MET A 362 44.20 -12.73 9.28
CA MET A 362 42.80 -12.61 9.72
C MET A 362 41.94 -12.05 8.59
N VAL A 363 42.40 -10.97 7.94
CA VAL A 363 41.68 -10.32 6.83
C VAL A 363 41.54 -11.26 5.64
N LEU A 364 42.59 -12.00 5.27
CA LEU A 364 42.52 -12.94 4.15
C LEU A 364 41.55 -14.10 4.45
N ARG A 365 41.53 -14.63 5.67
CA ARG A 365 40.54 -15.65 6.07
C ARG A 365 39.11 -15.12 6.05
N LEU A 366 38.91 -13.87 6.49
CA LEU A 366 37.61 -13.23 6.45
C LEU A 366 37.11 -13.09 5.00
N ILE A 367 37.98 -12.63 4.09
CA ILE A 367 37.67 -12.52 2.66
C ILE A 367 37.33 -13.90 2.09
N ASP A 368 38.11 -14.93 2.41
CA ASP A 368 37.87 -16.30 1.95
C ASP A 368 36.53 -16.86 2.46
N ASP A 369 36.25 -16.72 3.77
CA ASP A 369 34.99 -17.15 4.39
C ASP A 369 33.77 -16.47 3.73
N LEU A 370 33.86 -15.17 3.44
CA LEU A 370 32.77 -14.39 2.84
C LEU A 370 32.62 -14.65 1.33
N SER A 371 33.71 -14.65 0.58
CA SER A 371 33.68 -14.88 -0.89
C SER A 371 33.24 -16.29 -1.25
N SER A 372 33.66 -17.31 -0.49
CA SER A 372 33.26 -18.71 -0.68
C SER A 372 31.82 -19.02 -0.26
N GLY A 373 31.16 -18.11 0.47
CA GLY A 373 29.82 -18.34 1.03
C GLY A 373 29.79 -19.21 2.27
N LYS A 374 30.95 -19.50 2.88
CA LYS A 374 31.01 -20.15 4.20
C LYS A 374 30.39 -19.26 5.29
N LYS A 375 30.43 -17.94 5.11
CA LYS A 375 29.70 -16.94 5.90
C LYS A 375 29.10 -15.88 4.97
N ASP A 376 27.97 -15.32 5.37
CA ASP A 376 27.41 -14.14 4.72
C ASP A 376 27.80 -12.84 5.43
N LYS A 377 28.11 -12.93 6.74
CA LYS A 377 28.51 -11.81 7.56
C LYS A 377 29.45 -12.22 8.69
N GLU A 378 30.24 -11.27 9.16
CA GLU A 378 31.06 -11.37 10.37
C GLU A 378 31.05 -10.03 11.10
N SER A 379 30.99 -10.06 12.44
CA SER A 379 30.94 -8.84 13.25
C SER A 379 31.89 -8.92 14.43
N MET A 380 32.46 -7.77 14.79
CA MET A 380 33.34 -7.61 15.94
C MET A 380 33.06 -6.30 16.65
N TRP A 381 33.27 -6.28 17.96
CA TRP A 381 33.06 -5.08 18.77
C TRP A 381 34.11 -4.92 19.86
N PHE A 382 34.50 -3.67 20.12
CA PHE A 382 35.51 -3.37 21.11
C PHE A 382 35.40 -1.92 21.62
N PRO A 383 35.75 -1.66 22.90
CA PRO A 383 35.84 -0.31 23.42
C PRO A 383 37.11 0.40 22.94
N ARG A 384 37.03 1.71 22.73
CA ARG A 384 38.17 2.60 22.50
C ARG A 384 38.46 3.44 23.75
N LYS A 385 39.70 3.94 23.86
CA LYS A 385 40.15 4.74 25.01
C LYS A 385 39.45 6.10 25.13
N ASN A 386 38.88 6.62 24.04
CA ASN A 386 38.13 7.87 23.99
C ASN A 386 36.65 7.72 24.41
N GLY A 387 36.25 6.54 24.90
CA GLY A 387 34.89 6.28 25.37
C GLY A 387 33.95 5.67 24.32
N GLN A 388 34.34 5.66 23.04
CA GLN A 388 33.55 5.03 21.98
C GLN A 388 33.48 3.51 22.16
N PHE A 389 32.36 2.91 21.74
CA PHE A 389 32.21 1.46 21.66
C PHE A 389 31.93 1.07 20.23
N ILE A 390 32.96 0.58 19.55
CA ILE A 390 32.91 0.35 18.10
C ILE A 390 32.31 -1.02 17.83
N HIS A 391 31.36 -1.05 16.90
CA HIS A 391 30.85 -2.25 16.26
C HIS A 391 31.21 -2.21 14.77
N VAL A 392 31.92 -3.23 14.30
CA VAL A 392 32.33 -3.40 12.91
C VAL A 392 31.60 -4.62 12.35
N THR A 393 31.05 -4.48 11.15
CA THR A 393 30.47 -5.61 10.42
C THR A 393 31.03 -5.66 9.01
N TYR A 394 31.34 -6.89 8.57
CA TYR A 394 31.67 -7.22 7.20
C TYR A 394 30.55 -8.07 6.63
N VAL A 395 30.05 -7.73 5.45
CA VAL A 395 28.98 -8.45 4.74
C VAL A 395 29.44 -8.77 3.33
N ALA A 396 29.22 -10.01 2.90
CA ALA A 396 29.38 -10.40 1.51
C ALA A 396 28.27 -9.73 0.67
N VAL A 397 28.65 -8.86 -0.26
CA VAL A 397 27.72 -8.28 -1.23
C VAL A 397 27.57 -9.28 -2.36
N ARG A 398 26.32 -9.67 -2.63
CA ARG A 398 25.97 -10.60 -3.70
C ARG A 398 24.92 -9.96 -4.60
N ASP A 399 24.96 -10.32 -5.86
CA ASP A 399 23.93 -9.96 -6.84
C ASP A 399 22.68 -10.83 -6.65
N ASP A 400 21.60 -10.52 -7.36
CA ASP A 400 20.31 -11.22 -7.25
C ASP A 400 20.40 -12.71 -7.64
N ASP A 401 21.38 -13.07 -8.49
CA ASP A 401 21.70 -14.45 -8.87
C ASP A 401 22.59 -15.18 -7.85
N GLY A 402 22.95 -14.52 -6.74
CA GLY A 402 23.84 -15.03 -5.69
C GLY A 402 25.33 -14.86 -5.99
N SER A 403 25.72 -14.27 -7.12
CA SER A 403 27.11 -14.06 -7.49
C SER A 403 27.80 -13.07 -6.55
N TYR A 404 29.04 -13.38 -6.14
CA TYR A 404 29.80 -12.55 -5.22
C TYR A 404 30.33 -11.28 -5.90
N MET A 405 29.96 -10.12 -5.37
CA MET A 405 30.34 -8.81 -5.90
C MET A 405 31.45 -8.12 -5.11
N GLY A 406 31.64 -8.51 -3.85
CA GLY A 406 32.62 -7.90 -2.96
C GLY A 406 32.22 -7.95 -1.49
N ILE A 407 32.86 -7.12 -0.66
CA ILE A 407 32.56 -7.01 0.77
C ILE A 407 32.28 -5.55 1.11
N LEU A 408 31.18 -5.34 1.84
CA LEU A 408 30.88 -4.09 2.51
C LEU A 408 31.32 -4.20 3.98
N GLU A 409 32.24 -3.33 4.38
CA GLU A 409 32.55 -3.04 5.77
C GLU A 409 31.72 -1.83 6.20
N TYR A 410 31.03 -1.94 7.33
CA TYR A 410 30.42 -0.79 8.00
C TYR A 410 30.75 -0.76 9.49
N VAL A 411 31.09 0.43 9.98
CA VAL A 411 31.57 0.65 11.35
C VAL A 411 30.71 1.72 12.03
N GLN A 412 30.31 1.47 13.27
CA GLN A 412 29.49 2.40 14.06
C GLN A 412 30.03 2.53 15.48
N ASP A 413 30.06 3.75 16.01
CA ASP A 413 30.11 3.95 17.46
C ASP A 413 28.70 3.73 18.03
N ILE A 414 28.51 2.59 18.70
CA ILE A 414 27.24 2.21 19.30
C ILE A 414 27.13 2.63 20.77
N GLN A 415 28.12 3.34 21.33
CA GLN A 415 28.05 3.81 22.71
C GLN A 415 26.78 4.66 22.97
N PRO A 416 26.38 5.61 22.10
CA PRO A 416 25.13 6.36 22.29
C PRO A 416 23.89 5.47 22.33
N LEU A 417 23.87 4.37 21.56
CA LEU A 417 22.78 3.41 21.55
C LEU A 417 22.71 2.59 22.85
N ARG A 418 23.88 2.23 23.41
CA ARG A 418 23.98 1.49 24.68
C ARG A 418 23.49 2.31 25.87
N GLU A 419 23.50 3.64 25.75
CA GLU A 419 23.09 4.58 26.80
C GLU A 419 21.60 4.92 26.77
N LEU A 420 20.88 4.59 25.69
CA LEU A 420 19.44 4.83 25.60
C LEU A 420 18.67 4.13 26.73
N ARG A 421 17.73 4.85 27.34
CA ARG A 421 16.84 4.37 28.39
C ARG A 421 15.40 4.81 28.13
N GLY A 422 14.44 4.02 28.59
CA GLY A 422 13.02 4.33 28.43
C GLY A 422 12.57 4.31 26.97
N MET A 423 11.55 5.12 26.66
CA MET A 423 10.95 5.21 25.34
C MET A 423 10.76 6.69 24.95
N LYS A 424 11.20 7.08 23.76
CA LYS A 424 10.96 8.41 23.18
C LYS A 424 10.11 8.25 21.91
N ARG A 425 8.90 8.79 21.91
CA ARG A 425 7.97 8.81 20.75
C ARG A 425 7.65 10.21 20.21
N GLY A 426 8.05 11.26 20.94
CA GLY A 426 7.87 12.66 20.53
C GLY A 426 9.17 13.30 20.06
N LEU A 427 9.04 14.44 19.38
CA LEU A 427 10.17 15.29 18.99
C LEU A 427 10.80 15.95 20.22
N SER A 428 12.08 16.30 20.14
CA SER A 428 12.68 17.24 21.11
C SER A 428 12.07 18.62 20.88
N GLU A 429 11.75 19.35 21.95
CA GLU A 429 11.50 20.80 21.83
C GLU A 429 12.80 21.48 21.41
N SER A 430 12.67 22.47 20.52
CA SER A 430 13.77 23.19 19.86
C SER A 430 14.67 23.94 20.82
#